data_AF-A0A4Q6B5E1-F1
#
_entry.id   AF-A0A4Q6B5E1-F1
#
_cell.length_a   1.000
_cell.length_b   1.000
_cell.length_c   1.000
_cell.angle_alpha   90.00
_cell.angle_beta   90.00
_cell.angle_gamma   90.00
#
_symmetry.space_group_name_H-M   'P 1'
#
loop_
_entity.id
_entity.type
_entity.pdbx_description
1 polymer ?
#
loop_
_entity_poly.entity_id
_entity_poly.type
_entity_poly.pdbx_seq_one_letter_code
_entity_poly.pdbx_strand_id
1 'polypeptide(L)'
;MTVITTLALEHAYADEAINKAMQRPLIVGASVSADWKAKSPGKLLALKYTKDSEIKTIAIGGRSGRDVLKNVSSADLKDRTIVIGLDLFFWDATLKSSAESLSAMNKLLTSVKDLDIPIILGEVPLLLPGMQP
;
A
#
# COMPACT_ATOMS: atom_id res chain seq x y z
N MET A 1 30.58 -24.00 5.92
CA MET A 1 30.95 -22.69 5.34
C MET A 1 29.96 -22.24 4.26
N THR A 2 29.31 -23.16 3.53
CA THR A 2 28.34 -22.88 2.45
C THR A 2 27.04 -22.17 2.88
N VAL A 3 26.47 -22.53 4.04
CA VAL A 3 25.17 -22.00 4.51
C VAL A 3 25.23 -20.50 4.84
N ILE A 4 26.33 -20.03 5.41
CA ILE A 4 26.50 -18.61 5.78
C ILE A 4 26.59 -17.74 4.52
N THR A 5 27.26 -18.23 3.47
CA THR A 5 27.40 -17.51 2.20
C THR A 5 26.08 -17.43 1.43
N THR A 6 25.27 -18.50 1.43
CA THR A 6 23.94 -18.51 0.80
C THR A 6 22.99 -17.53 1.47
N LEU A 7 22.92 -17.51 2.80
CA LEU A 7 22.07 -16.58 3.55
C LEU A 7 22.48 -15.11 3.35
N ALA A 8 23.78 -14.82 3.29
CA ALA A 8 24.28 -13.47 3.03
C ALA A 8 23.95 -12.98 1.61
N LEU A 9 24.02 -13.87 0.62
CA LEU A 9 23.63 -13.57 -0.76
C LEU A 9 22.11 -13.32 -0.85
N GLU A 10 21.28 -14.18 -0.26
CA GLU A 10 19.82 -14.00 -0.24
C GLU A 10 19.40 -12.67 0.42
N HIS A 11 20.05 -12.27 1.52
CA HIS A 11 19.81 -10.97 2.15
C HIS A 11 20.22 -9.81 1.25
N ALA A 12 21.39 -9.87 0.61
CA ALA A 12 21.84 -8.82 -0.30
C ALA A 12 20.89 -8.66 -1.50
N TYR A 13 20.40 -9.77 -2.06
CA TYR A 13 19.38 -9.75 -3.12
C TYR A 13 18.04 -9.17 -2.63
N ALA A 14 17.61 -9.55 -1.43
CA ALA A 14 16.38 -9.01 -0.83
C ALA A 14 16.50 -7.49 -0.59
N ASP A 15 17.64 -7.03 -0.09
CA ASP A 15 17.90 -5.62 0.14
C ASP A 15 17.89 -4.82 -1.17
N GLU A 16 18.50 -5.34 -2.24
CA GLU A 16 18.48 -4.69 -3.55
C GLU A 16 17.06 -4.62 -4.13
N ALA A 17 16.29 -5.71 -4.01
CA ALA A 17 14.90 -5.76 -4.46
C ALA A 17 14.02 -4.77 -3.69
N ILE A 18 14.15 -4.71 -2.36
CA ILE A 18 13.41 -3.77 -1.51
C ILE A 18 13.81 -2.33 -1.84
N ASN A 19 15.11 -2.06 -1.96
CA ASN A 19 15.62 -0.74 -2.36
C ASN A 19 14.97 -0.27 -3.66
N LYS A 20 14.94 -1.13 -4.69
CA LYS A 20 14.34 -0.84 -5.99
C LYS A 20 12.83 -0.62 -5.90
N ALA A 21 12.12 -1.50 -5.19
CA ALA A 21 10.67 -1.41 -5.01
C ALA A 21 10.26 -0.13 -4.26
N MET A 22 11.07 0.33 -3.30
CA MET A 22 10.75 1.48 -2.45
C MET A 22 11.21 2.83 -3.02
N GLN A 23 11.75 2.90 -4.25
CA GLN A 23 12.25 4.17 -4.81
C GLN A 23 11.15 5.21 -5.06
N ARG A 24 9.98 4.81 -5.57
CA ARG A 24 8.86 5.71 -5.93
C ARG A 24 7.53 5.10 -5.51
N PRO A 25 7.27 4.90 -4.21
CA PRO A 25 6.06 4.22 -3.75
C PRO A 25 4.83 5.10 -3.92
N LEU A 26 3.69 4.45 -4.17
CA LEU A 26 2.36 5.01 -3.98
C LEU A 26 1.74 4.41 -2.72
N ILE A 27 1.49 5.25 -1.73
CA ILE A 27 0.77 4.87 -0.50
C ILE A 27 -0.71 5.18 -0.69
N VAL A 28 -1.57 4.18 -0.49
CA VAL A 28 -3.02 4.32 -0.48
C VAL A 28 -3.60 3.88 0.85
N GLY A 29 -4.77 4.40 1.21
CA GLY A 29 -5.48 3.92 2.40
C GLY A 29 -6.38 4.97 3.04
N ALA A 30 -6.72 4.73 4.30
CA ALA A 30 -7.58 5.60 5.08
C ALA A 30 -6.75 6.45 6.05
N SER A 31 -7.01 6.33 7.35
CA SER A 31 -6.50 7.27 8.36
C SER A 31 -5.05 6.98 8.73
N VAL A 32 -4.68 5.71 8.83
CA VAL A 32 -3.31 5.27 9.13
C VAL A 32 -2.38 5.65 7.98
N SER A 33 -2.81 5.44 6.74
CA SER A 33 -2.05 5.86 5.55
C SER A 33 -2.02 7.39 5.34
N ALA A 34 -3.00 8.14 5.86
CA ALA A 34 -3.11 9.60 5.70
C ALA A 34 -2.34 10.42 6.77
N ASP A 35 -1.37 9.82 7.44
CA ASP A 35 -0.56 10.48 8.48
C ASP A 35 -1.40 11.09 9.65
N TRP A 36 -2.53 10.47 10.06
CA TRP A 36 -3.57 11.04 10.97
C TRP A 36 -3.08 11.70 12.28
N LYS A 37 -1.86 11.39 12.76
CA LYS A 37 -1.15 12.12 13.85
C LYS A 37 0.38 12.02 13.76
N ALA A 38 0.88 11.16 12.89
CA ALA A 38 2.30 10.85 12.69
C ALA A 38 2.45 10.26 11.29
N LYS A 39 3.67 10.21 10.76
CA LYS A 39 3.95 9.55 9.49
C LYS A 39 3.44 8.10 9.52
N SER A 40 2.71 7.71 8.48
CA SER A 40 2.17 6.38 8.31
C SER A 40 3.28 5.32 8.30
N PRO A 41 2.99 4.06 8.69
CA PRO A 41 3.99 2.99 8.64
C PRO A 41 4.56 2.79 7.23
N GLY A 42 3.73 2.91 6.19
CA GLY A 42 4.18 2.85 4.80
C GLY A 42 5.15 3.97 4.45
N LYS A 43 4.90 5.20 4.92
CA LYS A 43 5.78 6.35 4.69
C LYS A 43 7.08 6.24 5.47
N LEU A 44 7.02 5.80 6.74
CA LEU A 44 8.21 5.55 7.55
C LEU A 44 9.11 4.46 6.93
N LEU A 45 8.52 3.41 6.38
CA LEU A 45 9.25 2.37 5.67
C LEU A 45 9.90 2.92 4.40
N ALA A 46 9.13 3.62 3.56
CA ALA A 46 9.62 4.22 2.32
C ALA A 46 10.79 5.19 2.53
N LEU A 47 10.72 6.02 3.57
CA LEU A 47 11.76 7.01 3.89
C LEU A 47 13.11 6.39 4.28
N LYS A 48 13.19 5.08 4.52
CA LYS A 48 14.47 4.38 4.69
C LYS A 48 15.21 4.17 3.36
N TYR A 49 14.50 4.21 2.24
CA TYR A 49 14.98 3.80 0.92
C TYR A 49 14.84 4.88 -0.15
N THR A 50 14.04 5.91 0.10
CA THR A 50 13.84 7.04 -0.82
C THR A 50 13.62 8.36 -0.09
N LYS A 51 13.48 9.45 -0.85
CA LYS A 51 13.20 10.80 -0.38
C LYS A 51 11.69 11.06 -0.35
N ASP A 52 11.24 11.93 0.55
CA ASP A 52 9.81 12.27 0.70
C ASP A 52 9.17 12.74 -0.61
N SER A 53 9.92 13.45 -1.47
CA SER A 53 9.47 13.92 -2.78
C SER A 53 9.11 12.82 -3.78
N GLU A 54 9.64 11.60 -3.60
CA GLU A 54 9.35 10.46 -4.46
C GLU A 54 8.12 9.67 -3.99
N ILE A 55 7.67 9.91 -2.75
CA ILE A 55 6.54 9.22 -2.13
C ILE A 55 5.25 9.93 -2.53
N LYS A 56 4.39 9.22 -3.24
CA LYS A 56 3.03 9.69 -3.51
C LYS A 56 2.07 9.09 -2.48
N THR A 57 1.16 9.90 -1.94
CA THR A 57 0.15 9.44 -0.99
C THR A 57 -1.24 9.83 -1.49
N ILE A 58 -2.12 8.83 -1.64
CA ILE A 58 -3.55 9.01 -1.91
C ILE A 58 -4.29 8.29 -0.79
N ALA A 59 -4.44 8.98 0.34
CA ALA A 59 -5.09 8.44 1.52
C ALA A 59 -6.04 9.46 2.13
N ILE A 60 -7.20 9.00 2.60
CA ILE A 60 -8.24 9.89 3.12
C ILE A 60 -8.82 9.31 4.41
N GLY A 61 -8.58 10.00 5.53
CA GLY A 61 -9.11 9.60 6.83
C GLY A 61 -10.64 9.48 6.85
N GLY A 62 -11.16 8.49 7.56
CA GLY A 62 -12.61 8.25 7.66
C GLY A 62 -13.29 7.74 6.39
N ARG A 63 -12.54 7.32 5.35
CA ARG A 63 -13.10 6.91 4.06
C ARG A 63 -12.91 5.43 3.76
N SER A 64 -13.89 4.88 3.06
CA SER A 64 -13.89 3.51 2.53
C SER A 64 -12.93 3.36 1.35
N GLY A 65 -12.57 2.11 1.04
CA GLY A 65 -11.73 1.75 -0.09
C GLY A 65 -12.24 2.34 -1.41
N ARG A 66 -13.54 2.28 -1.71
CA ARG A 66 -14.12 2.91 -2.92
C ARG A 66 -13.84 4.41 -2.99
N ASP A 67 -13.90 5.11 -1.86
CA ASP A 67 -13.76 6.56 -1.79
C ASP A 67 -12.32 7.00 -1.93
N VAL A 68 -11.38 6.17 -1.48
CA VAL A 68 -9.95 6.38 -1.65
C VAL A 68 -9.55 6.04 -3.09
N LEU A 69 -9.86 4.81 -3.54
CA LEU A 69 -9.41 4.26 -4.81
C LEU A 69 -9.98 4.98 -6.04
N LYS A 70 -11.14 5.63 -5.94
CA LYS A 70 -11.65 6.47 -7.04
C LYS A 70 -10.74 7.64 -7.40
N ASN A 71 -9.82 8.02 -6.50
CA ASN A 71 -8.83 9.08 -6.74
C ASN A 71 -7.51 8.55 -7.30
N VAL A 72 -7.37 7.22 -7.49
CA VAL A 72 -6.20 6.62 -8.09
C VAL A 72 -6.45 6.48 -9.59
N SER A 73 -5.75 7.29 -10.38
CA SER A 73 -5.75 7.25 -11.84
C SER A 73 -4.50 6.55 -12.38
N SER A 74 -4.52 6.15 -13.64
CA SER A 74 -3.34 5.59 -14.32
C SER A 74 -2.15 6.55 -14.32
N ALA A 75 -2.38 7.86 -14.32
CA ALA A 75 -1.33 8.86 -14.20
C ALA A 75 -0.65 8.85 -12.82
N ASP A 76 -1.37 8.42 -11.76
CA ASP A 76 -0.81 8.29 -10.42
C ASP A 76 0.11 7.08 -10.29
N LEU A 77 -0.16 6.02 -11.07
CA LEU A 77 0.62 4.79 -11.14
C LEU A 77 1.85 4.92 -12.04
N LYS A 78 1.88 5.92 -12.92
CA LYS A 78 3.01 6.16 -13.81
C LYS A 78 4.31 6.35 -13.01
N ASP A 79 5.34 5.60 -13.40
CA ASP A 79 6.67 5.60 -12.80
C ASP A 79 6.67 5.22 -11.31
N ARG A 80 5.62 4.56 -10.80
CA ARG A 80 5.59 4.02 -9.44
C ARG A 80 6.22 2.65 -9.40
N THR A 81 6.93 2.37 -8.32
CA THR A 81 7.70 1.13 -8.15
C THR A 81 7.00 0.13 -7.24
N ILE A 82 6.04 0.58 -6.44
CA ILE A 82 5.21 -0.24 -5.56
C ILE A 82 3.95 0.52 -5.16
N VAL A 83 2.86 -0.21 -4.90
CA VAL A 83 1.67 0.30 -4.21
C VAL A 83 1.56 -0.30 -2.82
N ILE A 84 1.30 0.53 -1.80
CA ILE A 84 1.20 0.09 -0.39
C ILE A 84 -0.15 0.54 0.17
N GLY A 85 -1.02 -0.42 0.50
CA GLY A 85 -2.36 -0.18 1.04
C GLY A 85 -2.57 -0.82 2.41
N LEU A 86 -2.24 -0.13 3.52
CA LEU A 86 -2.22 -0.75 4.85
C LEU A 86 -3.58 -0.82 5.55
N ASP A 87 -4.40 0.22 5.46
CA ASP A 87 -5.71 0.32 6.14
C ASP A 87 -6.86 0.57 5.17
N LEU A 88 -6.68 0.18 3.91
CA LEU A 88 -7.54 0.57 2.79
C LEU A 88 -9.01 0.15 2.97
N PHE A 89 -9.24 -1.02 3.56
CA PHE A 89 -10.59 -1.58 3.76
C PHE A 89 -11.12 -1.44 5.19
N PHE A 90 -10.49 -0.61 6.02
CA PHE A 90 -10.89 -0.46 7.41
C PHE A 90 -12.35 0.01 7.55
N TRP A 91 -12.70 1.11 6.86
CA TRP A 91 -14.04 1.69 6.94
C TRP A 91 -15.10 0.91 6.16
N ASP A 92 -14.68 0.05 5.24
CA ASP A 92 -15.57 -0.84 4.49
C ASP A 92 -16.32 -1.80 5.38
N ALA A 93 -15.74 -2.17 6.52
CA ALA A 93 -16.40 -3.00 7.51
C ALA A 93 -17.62 -2.32 8.15
N THR A 94 -17.76 -0.99 8.01
CA THR A 94 -18.95 -0.26 8.47
C THR A 94 -20.04 -0.15 7.40
N LEU A 95 -19.78 -0.60 6.18
CA LEU A 95 -20.72 -0.54 5.06
C LEU A 95 -21.63 -1.76 5.02
N LYS A 96 -22.83 -1.58 4.46
CA LYS A 96 -23.76 -2.70 4.19
C LYS A 96 -23.23 -3.69 3.16
N SER A 97 -22.27 -3.27 2.33
CA SER A 97 -21.67 -4.07 1.28
C SER A 97 -20.30 -3.51 0.91
N SER A 98 -19.36 -4.42 0.63
CA SER A 98 -18.01 -4.12 0.15
C SER A 98 -17.89 -4.14 -1.38
N ALA A 99 -18.97 -4.41 -2.12
CA ALA A 99 -18.93 -4.69 -3.56
C ALA A 99 -18.28 -3.57 -4.39
N GLU A 100 -18.58 -2.31 -4.08
CA GLU A 100 -18.00 -1.16 -4.80
C GLU A 100 -16.50 -1.01 -4.54
N SER A 101 -16.06 -1.27 -3.32
CA SER A 101 -14.64 -1.21 -2.96
C SER A 101 -13.86 -2.38 -3.54
N LEU A 102 -14.46 -3.57 -3.60
CA LEU A 102 -13.90 -4.71 -4.33
C LEU A 102 -13.80 -4.42 -5.84
N SER A 103 -14.81 -3.77 -6.42
CA SER A 103 -14.77 -3.34 -7.82
C SER A 103 -13.65 -2.32 -8.07
N ALA A 104 -13.50 -1.32 -7.20
CA ALA A 104 -12.43 -0.35 -7.28
C ALA A 104 -11.05 -1.00 -7.11
N MET A 105 -10.94 -1.97 -6.20
CA MET A 105 -9.73 -2.74 -5.97
C MET A 105 -9.33 -3.57 -7.18
N ASN A 106 -10.31 -4.25 -7.82
CA ASN A 106 -10.04 -5.01 -9.04
C ASN A 106 -9.50 -4.12 -10.16
N LYS A 107 -10.01 -2.89 -10.32
CA LYS A 107 -9.46 -1.92 -11.29
C LYS A 107 -8.01 -1.55 -10.97
N LEU A 108 -7.69 -1.33 -9.69
CA LEU A 108 -6.32 -1.08 -9.26
C LEU A 108 -5.43 -2.30 -9.56
N LEU A 109 -5.87 -3.51 -9.20
CA LEU A 109 -5.15 -4.76 -9.44
C LEU A 109 -4.85 -4.99 -10.91
N THR A 110 -5.83 -4.75 -11.80
CA THR A 110 -5.60 -4.78 -13.24
C THR A 110 -4.54 -3.77 -13.66
N SER A 111 -4.66 -2.53 -13.19
CA SER A 111 -3.74 -1.45 -13.57
C SER A 111 -2.30 -1.69 -13.10
N VAL A 112 -2.12 -2.16 -11.86
CA VAL A 112 -0.76 -2.47 -11.34
C VAL A 112 -0.18 -3.71 -12.02
N LYS A 113 -1.00 -4.69 -12.37
CA LYS A 113 -0.57 -5.87 -13.13
C LYS A 113 -0.10 -5.49 -14.54
N ASP A 114 -0.85 -4.63 -15.24
CA ASP A 114 -0.51 -4.18 -16.59
C ASP A 114 0.81 -3.38 -16.63
N LEU A 115 1.19 -2.78 -15.50
CA LEU A 115 2.41 -1.99 -15.33
C LEU A 115 3.54 -2.75 -14.62
N ASP A 116 3.34 -4.03 -14.27
CA ASP A 116 4.28 -4.84 -13.48
C ASP A 116 4.70 -4.17 -12.15
N ILE A 117 3.74 -3.51 -11.49
CA ILE A 117 3.92 -2.84 -10.21
C ILE A 117 3.50 -3.78 -9.08
N PRO A 118 4.40 -4.14 -8.13
CA PRO A 118 4.02 -4.93 -6.97
C PRO A 118 3.06 -4.14 -6.07
N ILE A 119 2.17 -4.87 -5.38
CA ILE A 119 1.24 -4.31 -4.41
C ILE A 119 1.36 -5.03 -3.07
N ILE A 120 1.41 -4.26 -2.00
CA ILE A 120 1.34 -4.74 -0.62
C ILE A 120 0.02 -4.28 -0.03
N LEU A 121 -0.74 -5.19 0.55
CA LEU A 121 -1.96 -4.90 1.28
C LEU A 121 -1.75 -5.28 2.75
N GLY A 122 -2.02 -4.33 3.64
CA GLY A 122 -2.06 -4.61 5.06
C GLY A 122 -3.37 -5.29 5.44
N GLU A 123 -3.29 -6.13 6.46
CA GLU A 123 -4.50 -6.69 7.08
C GLU A 123 -5.26 -5.58 7.80
N VAL A 124 -6.59 -5.66 7.72
CA VAL A 124 -7.46 -4.76 8.48
C VAL A 124 -7.50 -5.26 9.92
N PRO A 125 -7.03 -4.49 10.91
CA PRO A 125 -7.15 -4.91 12.31
C PRO A 125 -8.62 -4.99 12.72
N LEU A 126 -8.94 -5.99 13.53
CA LEU A 126 -10.25 -6.14 14.17
C LEU A 126 -10.38 -5.05 15.26
N LEU A 127 -10.85 -3.86 14.88
CA LEU A 127 -11.02 -2.72 15.81
C LEU A 127 -12.47 -2.43 16.16
N LEU A 128 -13.46 -3.02 15.47
CA LEU A 128 -14.88 -2.84 15.77
C LEU A 128 -15.57 -4.21 15.97
N PRO A 129 -15.44 -4.82 17.18
CA PRO A 129 -16.11 -6.07 17.51
C PRO A 129 -17.62 -5.99 17.24
N GLY A 130 -18.15 -6.93 16.45
CA GLY A 130 -19.58 -7.01 16.11
C GLY A 130 -20.05 -6.10 14.97
N MET A 131 -19.16 -5.27 14.40
CA MET A 131 -19.44 -4.51 13.17
C MET A 131 -18.66 -5.04 11.96
N GLN A 132 -17.49 -5.62 12.18
CA GLN A 132 -16.71 -6.29 11.13
C GLN A 132 -17.18 -7.75 11.02
N PRO A 133 -17.38 -8.29 9.81
CA PRO A 133 -17.87 -9.66 9.61
C PRO A 133 -16.94 -10.72 10.21
#